data_AF-A0A158SRM4-F1
#
_entry.id   AF-A0A158SRM4-F1
#
_cell.length_a   1.000
_cell.length_b   1.000
_cell.length_c   1.000
_cell.angle_alpha   90.00
_cell.angle_beta   90.00
_cell.angle_gamma   90.00
#
_symmetry.space_group_name_H-M   'P 1'
#
loop_
_entity.id
_entity.type
_entity.pdbx_description
1 polymer ?
#
loop_
_entity_poly.entity_id
_entity_poly.type
_entity_poly.pdbx_seq_one_letter_code
_entity_poly.pdbx_strand_id
1 'polypeptide(L)' 'MIRIAEHIREGRDAVIAERLLSGAPATNPYAPRSKRGLFWQRGAEQAREAIEKLMRIGA' A
#
# COMPACT_ATOMS: atom_id res chain seq x y z
N MET A 1 -18.34 6.26 10.51
CA MET A 1 -17.89 6.78 9.19
C MET A 1 -16.52 6.17 8.88
N ILE A 2 -16.30 5.63 7.68
CA ILE A 2 -15.00 5.04 7.31
C ILE A 2 -14.08 6.16 6.83
N ARG A 3 -12.88 6.26 7.39
CA ARG A 3 -11.87 7.24 6.99
C ARG A 3 -11.07 6.70 5.80
N ILE A 4 -11.67 6.79 4.62
CA ILE A 4 -11.16 6.19 3.38
C ILE A 4 -9.70 6.60 3.10
N ALA A 5 -9.40 7.89 3.21
CA ALA A 5 -8.06 8.43 2.94
C ALA A 5 -6.99 7.87 3.89
N GLU A 6 -7.34 7.59 5.15
CA GLU A 6 -6.39 7.02 6.11
C GLU A 6 -6.01 5.59 5.73
N HIS A 7 -6.99 4.74 5.39
CA HIS A 7 -6.70 3.36 4.99
C HIS A 7 -5.92 3.27 3.67
N ILE A 8 -6.21 4.15 2.70
CA ILE A 8 -5.40 4.25 1.48
C ILE A 8 -3.96 4.64 1.83
N ARG A 9 -3.77 5.64 2.70
CA ARG A 9 -2.45 6.08 3.13
C ARG A 9 -1.69 4.97 3.86
N GLU A 10 -2.33 4.23 4.76
CA GLU A 10 -1.74 3.09 5.46
C GLU A 10 -1.21 2.02 4.50
N GLY A 11 -2.02 1.63 3.51
CA GLY A 11 -1.60 0.62 2.52
C GLY A 11 -0.43 1.09 1.66
N ARG A 12 -0.44 2.38 1.27
CA ARG A 12 0.66 3.00 0.53
C ARG A 12 1.94 3.00 1.37
N ASP A 13 1.87 3.48 2.59
CA ASP A 13 3.04 3.65 3.46
C ASP A 13 3.65 2.30 3.84
N ALA A 14 2.83 1.26 4.01
CA ALA A 14 3.31 -0.11 4.23
C ALA A 14 4.15 -0.63 3.04
N VAL A 15 3.71 -0.42 1.80
CA VAL A 15 4.46 -0.83 0.60
C VAL A 15 5.74 -0.01 0.43
N ILE A 16 5.69 1.30 0.72
CA ILE A 16 6.89 2.15 0.70
C ILE A 16 7.91 1.64 1.73
N ALA A 17 7.46 1.33 2.95
CA ALA A 17 8.34 0.80 3.99
C ALA A 17 8.98 -0.54 3.57
N GLU A 18 8.19 -1.48 3.05
CA GLU A 18 8.69 -2.75 2.51
C GLU A 18 9.76 -2.53 1.42
N ARG A 19 9.46 -1.71 0.42
CA ARG A 19 10.26 -1.62 -0.82
C ARG A 19 11.43 -0.66 -0.76
N LEU A 20 11.31 0.43 -0.02
CA LEU A 20 12.30 1.51 -0.01
C LEU A 20 13.03 1.67 1.31
N LEU A 21 12.51 1.11 2.41
CA LEU A 21 13.06 1.28 3.75
C LEU A 21 13.48 -0.05 4.41
N SER A 22 13.59 -1.13 3.63
CA SER A 22 13.90 -2.48 4.13
C SER A 22 12.98 -2.94 5.28
N GLY A 23 11.73 -2.48 5.27
CA GLY A 23 10.72 -2.81 6.27
C GLY A 23 10.14 -4.22 6.09
N ALA A 24 9.28 -4.61 7.02
CA ALA A 24 8.56 -5.87 6.95
C ALA A 24 7.63 -5.93 5.71
N PRO A 25 7.31 -7.14 5.21
CA PRO A 25 6.37 -7.32 4.11
C PRO A 25 5.01 -6.65 4.36
N ALA A 26 4.54 -5.85 3.41
CA ALA A 26 3.27 -5.14 3.52
C ALA A 26 2.09 -6.13 3.54
N THR A 27 1.52 -6.32 4.74
CA THR A 27 0.38 -7.22 4.96
C THR A 27 -0.86 -6.43 5.35
N ASN A 28 -2.00 -6.73 4.72
CA ASN A 28 -3.27 -6.08 5.03
C ASN A 28 -3.77 -6.56 6.41
N PRO A 29 -3.90 -5.67 7.42
CA PRO A 29 -4.32 -6.07 8.76
C PRO A 29 -5.83 -6.27 8.89
N TYR A 30 -6.60 -5.91 7.85
CA TYR A 30 -8.05 -5.92 7.90
C TYR A 30 -8.63 -7.22 7.35
N ALA A 31 -9.83 -7.58 7.86
CA ALA A 31 -10.55 -8.75 7.38
C ALA A 31 -10.76 -8.72 5.86
N PRO A 32 -10.63 -9.87 5.18
CA PRO A 32 -10.91 -9.97 3.75
C PRO A 32 -12.30 -9.44 3.41
N ARG A 33 -12.42 -8.75 2.26
CA ARG A 33 -13.69 -8.17 1.75
C ARG A 33 -14.32 -7.10 2.64
N SER A 34 -13.67 -6.67 3.72
CA SER A 34 -14.10 -5.48 4.46
C SER A 34 -13.81 -4.21 3.67
N LYS A 35 -14.65 -3.18 3.81
CA LYS A 35 -14.41 -1.86 3.16
C LYS A 35 -13.03 -1.30 3.51
N ARG A 36 -12.57 -1.47 4.76
CA ARG A 36 -11.24 -1.06 5.22
C ARG A 36 -10.13 -1.82 4.48
N GLY A 37 -10.26 -3.14 4.38
CA GLY A 37 -9.32 -3.98 3.64
C GLY A 37 -9.25 -3.61 2.17
N LEU A 38 -10.38 -3.31 1.53
CA LEU A 38 -10.42 -2.84 0.13
C LEU A 38 -9.68 -1.52 -0.06
N PHE A 39 -9.87 -0.54 0.82
CA PHE A 39 -9.19 0.77 0.70
C PHE A 39 -7.69 0.68 1.01
N TRP A 40 -7.31 -0.15 1.99
CA TRP A 40 -5.90 -0.45 2.26
C TRP A 40 -5.24 -1.11 1.03
N GLN A 41 -5.89 -2.12 0.46
CA GLN A 41 -5.38 -2.84 -0.71
C GLN A 41 -5.17 -1.90 -1.90
N ARG A 42 -6.13 -0.99 -2.15
CA ARG A 42 -6.03 0.02 -3.20
C ARG A 42 -4.80 0.92 -3.02
N GLY A 43 -4.52 1.37 -1.79
CA GLY A 43 -3.34 2.18 -1.51
C GLY A 43 -2.03 1.43 -1.74
N ALA A 44 -1.99 0.15 -1.33
CA ALA A 44 -0.84 -0.73 -1.54
C ALA A 44 -0.58 -0.96 -3.04
N GLU A 45 -1.62 -1.24 -3.83
CA GLU A 45 -1.50 -1.43 -5.29
C GLU A 45 -0.98 -0.18 -6.01
N GLN A 46 -1.54 0.99 -5.68
CA GLN A 46 -1.06 2.28 -6.22
C GLN A 46 0.43 2.50 -5.93
N ALA A 47 0.87 2.19 -4.72
CA ALA A 47 2.28 2.30 -4.34
C ALA A 47 3.16 1.32 -5.11
N ARG A 48 2.75 0.05 -5.25
CA ARG A 48 3.51 -0.96 -6.00
C ARG A 48 3.71 -0.54 -7.45
N GLU A 49 2.64 -0.12 -8.12
CA GLU A 49 2.71 0.34 -9.51
C GLU A 49 3.62 1.56 -9.67
N ALA A 50 3.54 2.53 -8.75
CA ALA A 50 4.37 3.73 -8.79
C ALA A 50 5.85 3.40 -8.58
N ILE A 51 6.16 2.56 -7.59
CA ILE A 51 7.54 2.12 -7.33
C ILE A 51 8.08 1.31 -8.50
N GLU A 52 7.29 0.39 -9.06
CA GLU A 52 7.71 -0.37 -10.23
C GLU A 52 8.04 0.53 -11.42
N LYS A 53 7.21 1.55 -11.69
CA LYS A 53 7.48 2.56 -12.72
C LYS A 53 8.77 3.34 -12.42
N LEU A 54 8.99 3.76 -11.17
CA LEU A 54 10.21 4.46 -10.77
C LEU A 54 11.46 3.59 -10.98
N MET A 55 11.41 2.32 -10.57
CA MET A 55 12.53 1.39 -10.72
C MET A 55 12.84 1.08 -12.19
N ARG A 56 11.84 1.09 -13.09
CA ARG A 56 12.06 0.93 -14.53
C ARG A 56 12.73 2.15 -15.19
N ILE A 57 12.55 3.35 -14.66
CA ILE A 57 13.20 4.57 -15.19
C ILE A 57 14.67 4.63 -14.77
N GLY A 58 15.02 4.07 -13.61
CA GLY A 58 16.38 4.09 -13.06
C GLY A 58 17.29 2.94 -13.49
N ALA A 59 16.81 2.01 -14.33
CA ALA A 59 17.56 0.88 -14.89
C ALA A 59 18.06 1.20 -16.31
#